data_AF-A0A2K5Z3N9-F1
#
_entry.id   AF-A0A2K5Z3N9-F1
#
_cell.length_a   1.000
_cell.length_b   1.000
_cell.length_c   1.000
_cell.angle_alpha   90.00
_cell.angle_beta   90.00
_cell.angle_gamma   90.00
#
_symmetry.space_group_name_H-M   'P 1'
#
loop_
_entity.id
_entity.type
_entity.pdbx_description
1 polymer ?
#
loop_
_entity_poly.entity_id
_entity_poly.type
_entity_poly.pdbx_seq_one_letter_code
_entity_poly.pdbx_strand_id
1 'polypeptide(L)'
;MVSAKKVPAIALSAGVSFALLRFLCLAVCLNESPGQNQKEEKLCTENFTRILDSLLDGYDNRLRPGFGGPVTEVKTDIYVTSFGPVSDVEMEYTMDVFFRQTWIDKRLKYDGPIEILRLNNMMTEDGLFYDSDLYSMHYDSDSFSSFILDK
;
A
#
# COMPACT_ATOMS: atom_id res chain seq x y z
N MET A 1 12.39 -53.34 -73.70
CA MET A 1 11.34 -53.50 -72.68
C MET A 1 11.83 -52.88 -71.38
N VAL A 2 10.90 -52.35 -70.59
CA VAL A 2 11.02 -51.19 -69.70
C VAL A 2 11.90 -51.40 -68.45
N SER A 3 12.57 -50.29 -68.09
CA SER A 3 13.42 -50.05 -66.92
C SER A 3 12.67 -50.13 -65.59
N ALA A 4 13.30 -50.74 -64.58
CA ALA A 4 12.98 -50.52 -63.18
C ALA A 4 14.28 -50.35 -62.39
N LYS A 5 14.59 -49.11 -62.00
CA LYS A 5 15.63 -48.80 -61.00
C LYS A 5 14.96 -48.06 -59.85
N LYS A 6 14.98 -48.71 -58.69
CA LYS A 6 14.39 -48.29 -57.41
C LYS A 6 15.28 -47.21 -56.77
N VAL A 7 14.70 -46.15 -56.22
CA VAL A 7 15.38 -45.09 -55.43
C VAL A 7 14.64 -44.97 -54.08
N PRO A 8 15.34 -44.78 -52.94
CA PRO A 8 14.88 -45.27 -51.64
C PRO A 8 13.98 -44.29 -50.88
N ALA A 9 13.06 -44.86 -50.11
CA ALA A 9 12.21 -44.14 -49.16
C ALA A 9 13.05 -43.68 -47.96
N ILE A 10 13.16 -42.37 -47.78
CA ILE A 10 13.71 -41.76 -46.58
C ILE A 10 12.57 -41.71 -45.56
N ALA A 11 12.53 -42.71 -44.67
CA ALA A 11 11.64 -42.71 -43.52
C ALA A 11 12.12 -41.65 -42.52
N LEU A 12 11.53 -40.45 -42.59
CA LEU A 12 11.68 -39.43 -41.56
C LEU A 12 10.94 -39.91 -40.31
N SER A 13 11.70 -40.38 -39.33
CA SER A 13 11.17 -40.87 -38.06
C SER A 13 10.55 -39.73 -37.26
N ALA A 14 9.35 -39.97 -36.72
CA ALA A 14 8.57 -38.99 -35.95
C ALA A 14 9.33 -38.39 -34.74
N GLY A 15 10.40 -39.05 -34.27
CA GLY A 15 11.22 -38.57 -33.15
C GLY A 15 11.97 -37.27 -33.40
N VAL A 16 12.36 -36.97 -34.65
CA VAL A 16 13.11 -35.74 -34.98
C VAL A 16 12.22 -34.50 -34.84
N SER A 17 10.92 -34.62 -35.15
CA SER A 17 9.95 -33.54 -35.04
C SER A 17 9.69 -33.15 -33.58
N PHE A 18 9.54 -34.13 -32.68
CA PHE A 18 9.36 -33.86 -31.26
C PHE A 18 10.61 -33.26 -30.60
N ALA A 19 11.81 -33.71 -31.00
CA ALA A 19 13.06 -33.16 -30.49
C ALA A 19 13.26 -31.69 -30.91
N LEU A 20 12.95 -31.34 -32.16
CA LEU A 20 13.00 -29.97 -32.67
C LEU A 20 11.97 -29.06 -31.98
N LEU A 21 10.75 -29.56 -31.76
CA LEU A 21 9.70 -28.79 -31.07
C LEU A 21 10.05 -28.53 -29.60
N ARG A 22 10.65 -29.51 -28.92
CA ARG A 22 11.18 -29.36 -27.56
C ARG A 22 12.32 -28.34 -27.50
N PHE A 23 13.24 -28.37 -28.47
CA PHE A 23 14.34 -27.42 -28.57
C PHE A 23 13.85 -25.99 -28.82
N LEU A 24 12.86 -25.81 -29.70
CA LEU A 24 12.22 -24.51 -29.96
C LEU A 24 11.50 -23.98 -28.71
N CYS A 25 10.77 -24.82 -27.97
CA CYS A 25 10.14 -24.42 -26.72
C CYS A 25 11.16 -23.99 -25.66
N LEU A 26 12.26 -24.73 -25.48
CA LEU A 26 13.29 -24.38 -24.51
C LEU A 26 14.01 -23.06 -24.86
N ALA A 27 14.23 -22.79 -26.15
CA ALA A 27 14.80 -21.53 -26.61
C ALA A 27 13.88 -20.33 -26.37
N VAL A 28 12.56 -20.52 -26.48
CA VAL A 28 11.57 -19.47 -26.16
C VAL A 28 11.48 -19.22 -24.65
N CYS A 29 11.57 -20.26 -23.82
CA CYS A 29 11.53 -20.13 -22.36
C CYS A 29 12.78 -19.48 -21.75
N LEU A 30 13.94 -19.55 -22.42
CA LEU A 30 15.19 -18.94 -21.93
C LEU A 30 15.32 -17.43 -22.26
N ASN A 31 14.37 -16.86 -23.01
CA ASN A 31 14.31 -15.42 -23.28
C ASN A 31 13.55 -14.62 -22.21
N GLU A 32 13.11 -15.25 -21.13
CA GLU A 32 12.68 -14.52 -19.93
C GLU A 32 13.92 -13.95 -19.22
N SER A 33 14.16 -12.66 -19.44
CA SER A 33 15.13 -11.90 -18.66
C SER A 33 14.69 -11.87 -17.20
N PRO A 34 15.55 -12.22 -16.21
CA PRO A 34 15.23 -12.05 -14.81
C PRO A 34 15.41 -10.57 -14.48
N GLY A 35 14.38 -9.78 -14.75
CA GLY A 35 14.48 -8.32 -14.80
C GLY A 35 13.22 -7.59 -14.38
N GLN A 36 12.51 -8.05 -13.34
CA GLN A 36 11.36 -7.32 -12.79
C GLN A 36 11.33 -7.43 -11.27
N ASN A 37 12.08 -6.57 -10.60
CA ASN A 37 11.79 -6.16 -9.22
C ASN A 37 12.00 -4.64 -9.04
N GLN A 38 12.85 -4.01 -9.88
CA GLN A 38 13.13 -2.57 -9.78
C GLN A 38 12.16 -1.66 -10.56
N LYS A 39 11.37 -2.20 -11.49
CA LYS A 39 10.47 -1.40 -12.36
C LYS A 39 9.08 -1.20 -11.75
N GLU A 40 8.61 -2.16 -10.96
CA GLU A 40 7.35 -2.07 -10.22
C GLU A 40 7.46 -1.16 -8.99
N GLU A 41 8.58 -1.22 -8.26
CA GLU A 41 8.85 -0.32 -7.12
C GLU A 41 8.91 1.15 -7.55
N LYS A 42 9.64 1.47 -8.64
CA LYS A 42 9.72 2.86 -9.13
C LYS A 42 8.37 3.39 -9.64
N LEU A 43 7.58 2.53 -10.28
CA LEU A 43 6.25 2.88 -10.77
C LEU A 43 5.27 3.10 -9.60
N CYS A 44 5.41 2.35 -8.50
CA CYS A 44 4.64 2.55 -7.28
C CYS A 44 4.99 3.87 -6.57
N THR A 45 6.28 4.19 -6.45
CA THR A 45 6.74 5.42 -5.78
C THR A 45 6.40 6.69 -6.55
N GLU A 46 6.56 6.70 -7.88
CA GLU A 46 6.15 7.84 -8.72
C GLU A 46 4.63 8.07 -8.67
N ASN A 47 3.85 7.01 -8.55
CA ASN A 47 2.41 7.12 -8.33
C ASN A 47 2.09 7.68 -6.93
N PHE A 48 2.84 7.31 -5.90
CA PHE A 48 2.58 7.75 -4.54
C PHE A 48 2.76 9.27 -4.36
N THR A 49 3.90 9.83 -4.75
CA THR A 49 4.14 11.28 -4.62
C THR A 49 3.10 12.10 -5.40
N ARG A 50 2.75 11.66 -6.62
CA ARG A 50 1.72 12.32 -7.43
C ARG A 50 0.33 12.29 -6.81
N ILE A 51 -0.02 11.18 -6.15
CA ILE A 51 -1.28 11.10 -5.41
C ILE A 51 -1.27 12.10 -4.27
N LEU A 52 -0.19 12.16 -3.47
CA LEU A 52 -0.09 13.11 -2.36
C LEU A 52 -0.14 14.57 -2.82
N ASP A 53 0.60 14.93 -3.87
CA ASP A 53 0.57 16.28 -4.43
C ASP A 53 -0.86 16.66 -4.86
N SER A 54 -1.61 15.73 -5.45
CA SER A 54 -3.00 15.94 -5.84
C SER A 54 -3.96 16.03 -4.65
N LEU A 55 -3.70 15.30 -3.57
CA LEU A 55 -4.53 15.33 -2.36
C LEU A 55 -4.35 16.64 -1.58
N LEU A 56 -3.14 17.20 -1.61
CA LEU A 56 -2.77 18.41 -0.89
C LEU A 56 -3.05 19.70 -1.69
N ASP A 57 -3.29 19.60 -3.00
CA ASP A 57 -3.64 20.75 -3.83
C ASP A 57 -4.98 21.38 -3.37
N GLY A 58 -4.89 22.59 -2.81
CA GLY A 58 -6.04 23.32 -2.27
C GLY A 58 -6.63 22.72 -0.98
N TYR A 59 -5.95 21.76 -0.34
CA TYR A 59 -6.38 21.23 0.94
C TYR A 59 -6.11 22.22 2.07
N ASP A 60 -7.17 22.62 2.79
CA ASP A 60 -7.06 23.44 4.00
C ASP A 60 -7.28 22.57 5.25
N ASN A 61 -6.18 22.34 5.97
CA ASN A 61 -6.10 21.59 7.22
C ASN A 61 -6.82 22.27 8.39
N ARG A 62 -7.11 23.58 8.31
CA ARG A 62 -7.80 24.34 9.36
C ARG A 62 -9.30 24.09 9.35
N LEU A 63 -9.82 23.59 8.23
CA LEU A 63 -11.23 23.29 8.06
C LEU A 63 -11.49 21.84 8.40
N ARG A 64 -12.39 21.64 9.38
CA ARG A 64 -12.96 20.33 9.67
C ARG A 64 -13.55 19.73 8.39
N PRO A 65 -13.37 18.42 8.14
CA PRO A 65 -14.09 17.72 7.08
C PRO A 65 -15.59 18.00 7.15
N GLY A 66 -16.22 18.35 6.02
CA GLY A 66 -17.64 18.72 6.01
C GLY A 66 -17.97 20.03 6.75
N PHE A 67 -17.04 20.99 6.81
CA PHE A 67 -17.29 22.32 7.37
C PHE A 67 -18.54 22.97 6.74
N GLY A 68 -19.42 23.52 7.58
CA GLY A 68 -20.73 24.05 7.15
C GLY A 68 -21.79 22.98 6.84
N GLY A 69 -21.47 21.70 6.98
CA GLY A 69 -22.35 20.56 6.77
C GLY A 69 -22.56 19.70 8.02
N PRO A 70 -22.90 18.41 7.85
CA PRO A 70 -23.09 17.46 8.95
C PRO A 70 -21.87 17.33 9.86
N VAL A 71 -22.08 16.74 11.04
CA VAL A 71 -21.01 16.45 12.00
C VAL A 71 -20.03 15.42 11.43
N THR A 72 -18.75 15.59 11.74
CA THR A 72 -17.72 14.59 11.45
C THR A 72 -17.70 13.58 12.59
N GLU A 73 -17.99 12.33 12.27
CA GLU A 73 -17.88 11.24 13.24
C GLU A 73 -16.42 10.83 13.37
N VAL A 74 -15.88 10.90 14.59
CA VAL A 74 -14.55 10.41 14.94
C VAL A 74 -14.73 9.14 15.77
N LYS A 75 -14.20 8.03 15.26
CA LYS A 75 -14.15 6.75 15.95
C LYS A 75 -12.84 6.69 16.72
N THR A 76 -12.91 6.29 17.98
CA THR A 76 -11.74 6.18 18.84
C THR A 76 -11.58 4.74 19.32
N ASP A 77 -10.34 4.28 19.34
CA ASP A 77 -9.94 2.95 19.80
C ASP A 77 -8.73 3.12 20.73
N ILE A 78 -8.86 2.60 21.95
CA ILE A 78 -7.83 2.66 22.99
C ILE A 78 -7.42 1.25 23.31
N TYR A 79 -6.14 0.95 23.07
CA TYR A 79 -5.55 -0.31 23.44
C TYR A 79 -4.56 -0.09 24.60
N VAL A 80 -4.94 -0.54 25.80
CA VAL A 80 -4.07 -0.47 26.97
C VAL A 80 -3.02 -1.56 26.88
N THR A 81 -1.76 -1.17 26.85
CA THR A 81 -0.62 -2.11 26.82
C THR A 81 -0.20 -2.50 28.23
N SER A 82 -0.27 -1.55 29.18
CA SER A 82 0.14 -1.78 30.55
C SER A 82 -0.61 -0.86 31.52
N PHE A 83 -0.78 -1.32 32.75
CA PHE A 83 -1.16 -0.48 33.88
C PHE A 83 0.09 -0.30 34.75
N GLY A 84 0.48 0.95 34.97
CA GLY A 84 1.57 1.31 35.85
C GLY A 84 1.14 1.41 37.32
N PRO A 85 2.00 1.94 38.21
CA PRO A 85 1.69 2.10 39.61
C PRO A 85 0.48 3.03 39.85
N VAL A 86 -0.24 2.75 40.95
CA VAL A 86 -1.33 3.57 41.47
C VAL A 86 -0.89 4.12 42.82
N SER A 87 -0.92 5.44 42.98
CA SER A 87 -0.53 6.16 44.18
C SER A 87 -1.77 6.75 44.85
N ASP A 88 -2.18 6.16 45.97
CA ASP A 88 -3.31 6.69 46.77
C ASP A 88 -2.97 8.03 47.44
N VAL A 89 -1.69 8.30 47.68
CA VAL A 89 -1.20 9.52 48.34
C VAL A 89 -1.20 10.70 47.37
N GLU A 90 -0.75 10.48 46.13
CA GLU A 90 -0.72 11.51 45.07
C GLU A 90 -2.02 11.56 44.26
N MET A 91 -2.90 10.56 44.44
CA MET A 91 -4.12 10.37 43.65
C MET A 91 -3.84 10.22 42.15
N GLU A 92 -2.76 9.52 41.83
CA GLU A 92 -2.27 9.35 40.45
C GLU A 92 -2.23 7.87 40.06
N TYR A 93 -2.45 7.61 38.78
CA TYR A 93 -2.18 6.32 38.16
C TYR A 93 -1.51 6.55 36.81
N THR A 94 -0.68 5.61 36.40
CA THR A 94 -0.08 5.63 35.07
C THR A 94 -0.59 4.46 34.25
N MET A 95 -0.74 4.67 32.94
CA MET A 95 -1.08 3.61 31.99
C MET A 95 -0.40 3.88 30.66
N ASP A 96 0.04 2.82 30.02
CA ASP A 96 0.58 2.89 28.66
C ASP A 96 -0.53 2.49 27.69
N VAL A 97 -0.80 3.34 26.69
CA VAL A 97 -1.89 3.13 25.74
C VAL A 97 -1.48 3.42 24.30
N PHE A 98 -2.02 2.65 23.36
CA PHE A 98 -2.14 3.08 21.98
C PHE A 98 -3.49 3.74 21.79
N PHE A 99 -3.47 5.04 21.55
CA PHE A 99 -4.64 5.82 21.21
C PHE A 99 -4.77 5.93 19.69
N ARG A 100 -5.90 5.49 19.14
CA ARG A 100 -6.18 5.52 17.70
C ARG A 100 -7.47 6.26 17.42
N GLN A 101 -7.45 7.05 16.36
CA GLN A 101 -8.63 7.73 15.85
C GLN A 101 -8.81 7.44 14.37
N THR A 102 -10.07 7.43 13.94
CA THR A 102 -10.42 7.25 12.54
C THR A 102 -11.65 8.09 12.22
N TRP A 103 -11.57 8.87 11.15
CA TRP A 103 -12.68 9.63 10.61
C TRP A 103 -12.61 9.61 9.09
N ILE A 104 -13.69 10.03 8.44
CA ILE A 104 -13.77 10.06 6.98
C ILE A 104 -13.64 11.52 6.52
N ASP A 105 -12.60 11.80 5.72
CA ASP A 105 -12.47 13.06 4.99
C ASP A 105 -12.62 12.81 3.49
N LYS A 106 -13.78 13.21 2.94
CA LYS A 106 -14.10 13.03 1.51
C LYS A 106 -13.16 13.82 0.58
N ARG A 107 -12.46 14.84 1.09
CA ARG A 107 -11.49 15.63 0.32
C ARG A 107 -10.24 14.83 0.00
N LEU A 108 -9.94 13.80 0.80
CA LEU A 108 -8.75 12.96 0.67
C LEU A 108 -8.98 11.72 -0.21
N LYS A 109 -10.07 11.72 -0.99
CA LYS A 109 -10.35 10.65 -1.95
C LYS A 109 -9.40 10.73 -3.14
N TYR A 110 -8.84 9.59 -3.54
CA TYR A 110 -8.00 9.47 -4.73
C TYR A 110 -8.34 8.19 -5.50
N ASP A 111 -8.01 8.18 -6.80
CA ASP A 111 -8.11 7.00 -7.65
C ASP A 111 -6.71 6.43 -7.89
N GLY A 112 -6.54 5.13 -7.65
CA GLY A 112 -5.27 4.48 -7.86
C GLY A 112 -5.28 2.98 -7.56
N PRO A 113 -4.22 2.26 -7.94
CA PRO A 113 -4.10 0.84 -7.67
C PRO A 113 -3.91 0.54 -6.17
N ILE A 114 -3.43 1.51 -5.40
CA ILE A 114 -3.21 1.39 -3.95
C ILE A 114 -4.54 1.66 -3.23
N GLU A 115 -4.97 0.75 -2.36
CA GLU A 115 -6.21 0.89 -1.57
C GLU A 115 -6.00 1.71 -0.29
N ILE A 116 -4.86 1.54 0.38
CA ILE A 116 -4.53 2.23 1.61
C ILE A 116 -3.22 2.98 1.43
N LEU A 117 -3.27 4.31 1.51
CA LEU A 117 -2.07 5.14 1.59
C LEU A 117 -1.60 5.20 3.04
N ARG A 118 -0.41 4.64 3.29
CA ARG A 118 0.28 4.79 4.56
C ARG A 118 1.18 6.02 4.47
N LEU A 119 0.95 6.98 5.35
CA LEU A 119 1.72 8.22 5.41
C LEU A 119 2.87 8.10 6.40
N ASN A 120 3.89 8.91 6.18
CA ASN A 120 4.97 9.09 7.16
C ASN A 120 4.49 10.03 8.28
N ASN A 121 4.95 9.80 9.50
CA ASN A 121 4.63 10.61 10.69
C ASN A 121 4.99 12.09 10.48
N MET A 122 6.08 12.41 9.77
CA MET A 122 6.46 13.80 9.49
C MET A 122 5.35 14.60 8.79
N MET A 123 4.58 13.97 7.89
CA MET A 123 3.49 14.64 7.18
C MET A 123 2.34 15.04 8.12
N THR A 124 2.23 14.33 9.25
CA THR A 124 1.26 14.60 10.30
C THR A 124 1.78 15.67 11.26
N GLU A 125 3.05 15.56 11.65
CA GLU A 125 3.72 16.53 12.54
C GLU A 125 3.82 17.92 11.90
N ASP A 126 4.05 17.97 10.58
CA ASP A 126 4.03 19.21 9.79
C ASP A 126 2.60 19.79 9.64
N GLY A 127 1.59 19.08 10.14
CA GLY A 127 0.20 19.48 10.14
C GLY A 127 -0.42 19.50 8.75
N LEU A 128 0.06 18.75 7.76
CA LEU A 128 -0.44 18.87 6.38
C LEU A 128 -1.90 18.43 6.22
N PHE A 129 -2.39 17.59 7.12
CA PHE A 129 -3.77 17.10 7.13
C PHE A 129 -4.53 17.66 8.33
N TYR A 130 -5.86 17.75 8.23
CA TYR A 130 -6.70 18.07 9.40
C TYR A 130 -6.47 17.02 10.48
N ASP A 131 -6.28 17.45 11.72
CA ASP A 131 -6.28 16.60 12.89
C ASP A 131 -7.50 16.94 13.77
N SER A 132 -8.12 15.92 14.36
CA SER A 132 -9.22 16.15 15.29
C SER A 132 -8.62 16.67 16.59
N ASP A 133 -8.95 17.90 17.00
CA ASP A 133 -8.46 18.58 18.21
C ASP A 133 -8.85 17.91 19.56
N LEU A 134 -9.07 16.60 19.58
CA LEU A 134 -9.31 15.83 20.78
C LEU A 134 -8.00 15.65 21.56
N TYR A 135 -7.45 16.74 22.10
CA TYR A 135 -6.36 16.67 23.08
C TYR A 135 -6.53 17.72 24.18
N SER A 136 -7.10 17.27 25.31
CA SER A 136 -6.66 17.68 26.64
C SER A 136 -7.21 16.73 27.70
N MET A 137 -6.73 15.50 27.72
CA MET A 137 -6.45 14.85 29.00
C MET A 137 -4.95 15.00 29.21
N HIS A 138 -4.52 15.39 30.41
CA HIS A 138 -3.09 15.42 30.76
C HIS A 138 -2.49 14.03 30.51
N TYR A 139 -1.71 13.89 29.45
CA TYR A 139 -0.97 12.69 29.11
C TYR A 139 0.51 13.08 28.95
N ASP A 140 1.36 12.50 29.80
CA ASP A 140 2.79 12.39 29.53
C ASP A 140 3.00 11.11 28.69
N SER A 141 3.64 11.26 27.52
CA SER A 141 4.15 10.24 26.58
C SER A 141 3.28 9.76 25.40
N ASP A 142 3.79 10.11 24.21
CA ASP A 142 3.81 9.48 22.87
C ASP A 142 2.54 8.81 22.33
N SER A 143 1.69 9.60 21.66
CA SER A 143 0.63 9.08 20.79
C SER A 143 1.06 9.08 19.32
N PHE A 144 1.12 7.88 18.73
CA PHE A 144 1.29 7.71 17.28
C PHE A 144 -0.07 7.79 16.58
N SER A 145 -0.33 8.87 15.87
CA SER A 145 -1.49 9.00 14.98
C SER A 145 -1.22 8.29 13.65
N SER A 146 -1.79 7.09 13.47
CA SER A 146 -1.78 6.41 12.17
C SER A 146 -2.99 6.83 11.35
N PHE A 147 -2.79 7.61 10.29
CA PHE A 147 -3.84 7.95 9.32
C PHE A 147 -4.03 6.78 8.35
N ILE A 148 -5.26 6.29 8.24
CA ILE A 148 -5.67 5.32 7.22
C ILE A 148 -6.64 6.04 6.28
N LEU A 149 -6.21 6.25 5.04
CA LEU A 149 -7.09 6.71 3.96
C LEU A 149 -7.72 5.48 3.30
N ASP A 150 -9.06 5.46 3.26
CA ASP A 150 -9.85 4.46 2.54
C ASP A 150 -10.47 5.10 1.29
N LYS A 151 -10.76 4.30 0.26
CA LYS A 151 -11.24 4.76 -1.07
C LYS A 151 -12.68 5.29 -1.10
#